data_AF-A0ABD5VDB4-F1
#
_entry.id   AF-A0ABD5VDB4-F1
#
_cell.length_a   1.000
_cell.length_b   1.000
_cell.length_c   1.000
_cell.angle_alpha   90.00
_cell.angle_beta   90.00
_cell.angle_gamma   90.00
#
_symmetry.space_group_name_H-M   'P 1'
#
loop_
_entity.id
_entity.type
_entity.pdbx_description
1 polymer ?
#
loop_
_entity_poly.entity_id
_entity_poly.type
_entity_poly.pdbx_seq_one_letter_code
_entity_poly.pdbx_strand_id
1 'polypeptide(L)'
;MKRITQLPRRPLLSDELVALDDRLVSAVPYGGITDNDEVRFYAIKIATTTGAHALGYDDAEGHWQHLASTDSTDLDAADSQLDVVLDDWVQSTYTRQFDVVKAL
;
A
#
# COMPACT_ATOMS: atom_id res chain seq x y z
N MET A 1 20.56 -8.83 3.85
CA MET A 1 19.23 -8.19 3.71
C MET A 1 18.27 -9.23 3.16
N LYS A 2 17.24 -9.63 3.93
CA LYS A 2 16.20 -10.52 3.42
C LYS A 2 15.28 -9.68 2.53
N ARG A 3 15.21 -10.01 1.23
CA ARG A 3 14.21 -9.44 0.32
C ARG A 3 12.83 -9.73 0.90
N ILE A 4 11.91 -8.76 0.86
CA ILE A 4 10.46 -9.00 1.00
C ILE A 4 10.09 -9.92 -0.16
N THR A 5 10.21 -11.24 0.03
CA THR A 5 10.46 -12.10 -1.13
C THR A 5 9.17 -12.44 -1.85
N GLN A 6 8.01 -12.48 -1.19
CA GLN A 6 6.74 -12.73 -1.86
C GLN A 6 5.60 -12.10 -1.03
N LEU A 7 5.19 -10.89 -1.39
CA LEU A 7 3.82 -10.49 -1.11
C LEU A 7 2.88 -11.50 -1.80
N PRO A 8 1.76 -11.88 -1.17
CA PRO A 8 0.86 -12.86 -1.74
C PRO A 8 0.27 -12.34 -3.05
N ARG A 9 -0.14 -13.23 -3.97
CA ARG A 9 -0.89 -12.86 -5.20
C ARG A 9 -2.36 -12.56 -4.88
N ARG A 10 -2.57 -11.80 -3.82
CA ARG A 10 -3.84 -11.32 -3.31
C ARG A 10 -3.57 -10.14 -2.37
N PRO A 11 -4.61 -9.34 -2.04
CA PRO A 11 -4.70 -8.63 -0.77
C PRO A 11 -3.96 -9.27 0.40
N LEU A 12 -3.25 -8.44 1.16
CA LEU A 12 -2.84 -8.79 2.51
C LEU A 12 -4.08 -8.75 3.43
N LEU A 13 -4.22 -9.78 4.25
CA LEU A 13 -5.16 -9.80 5.37
C LEU A 13 -4.58 -9.00 6.54
N SER A 14 -5.44 -8.57 7.46
CA SER A 14 -5.03 -7.81 8.65
C SER A 14 -3.93 -8.50 9.45
N ASP A 15 -4.00 -9.82 9.62
CA ASP A 15 -2.99 -10.60 10.35
C ASP A 15 -1.64 -10.67 9.61
N GLU A 16 -1.66 -10.59 8.27
CA GLU A 16 -0.44 -10.60 7.45
C GLU A 16 0.27 -9.24 7.48
N LEU A 17 -0.47 -8.14 7.68
CA LEU A 17 0.10 -6.81 7.90
C LEU A 17 0.87 -6.74 9.22
N VAL A 18 0.30 -7.27 10.30
CA VAL A 18 0.97 -7.33 11.63
C VAL A 18 2.26 -8.14 11.54
N ALA A 19 2.26 -9.25 10.80
CA ALA A 19 3.45 -10.08 10.61
C ALA A 19 4.56 -9.40 9.77
N LEU A 20 4.23 -8.37 8.98
CA LEU A 20 5.20 -7.55 8.25
C LEU A 20 5.87 -6.53 9.17
N ASP A 21 5.10 -5.92 10.08
CA ASP A 21 5.53 -4.88 11.02
C ASP A 21 6.73 -5.30 11.90
N ASP A 22 6.74 -6.57 12.33
CA ASP A 22 7.80 -7.14 13.18
C ASP A 22 9.15 -7.39 12.46
N ARG A 23 9.25 -7.15 11.15
CA ARG A 23 10.40 -7.59 10.32
C ARG A 23 11.10 -6.46 9.59
N LEU A 24 11.76 -5.52 10.28
CA LEU A 24 12.51 -4.41 9.63
C LEU A 24 11.68 -3.62 8.59
N VAL A 25 10.37 -3.77 8.64
CA VAL A 25 9.40 -3.37 7.64
C VAL A 25 8.24 -2.84 8.45
N SER A 26 7.97 -1.54 8.41
CA SER A 26 6.73 -1.00 8.96
C SER A 26 5.73 -0.91 7.83
N ALA A 27 4.51 -1.42 8.00
CA ALA A 27 3.49 -1.47 6.96
C ALA A 27 2.21 -0.77 7.40
N VAL A 28 1.77 0.24 6.65
CA VAL A 28 0.49 0.93 6.91
C VAL A 28 -0.47 0.64 5.77
N PRO A 29 -1.67 0.11 6.05
CA PRO A 29 -2.69 -0.10 5.04
C PRO A 29 -3.16 1.25 4.48
N TYR A 30 -3.19 1.36 3.17
CA TYR A 30 -3.85 2.47 2.48
C TYR A 30 -5.31 2.11 2.29
N GLY A 31 -6.23 3.00 2.70
CA GLY A 31 -7.62 2.78 3.13
C GLY A 31 -8.55 1.81 2.35
N GLY A 32 -9.86 1.94 2.55
CA GLY A 32 -10.88 1.16 1.82
C GLY A 32 -11.70 2.07 0.91
N ILE A 33 -12.44 1.48 0.00
CA ILE A 33 -13.48 2.20 -0.73
C ILE A 33 -14.62 2.49 0.23
N THR A 34 -15.02 3.75 0.35
CA THR A 34 -16.19 4.14 1.13
C THR A 34 -17.44 3.52 0.49
N ASP A 35 -18.32 2.95 1.31
CA ASP A 35 -19.58 2.28 0.91
C ASP A 35 -19.43 0.96 0.13
N ASN A 36 -18.22 0.39 0.06
CA ASN A 36 -18.02 -0.98 -0.40
C ASN A 36 -17.05 -1.72 0.52
N ASP A 37 -17.58 -2.24 1.61
CA ASP A 37 -16.83 -3.03 2.60
C ASP A 37 -16.23 -4.33 2.02
N GLU A 38 -16.70 -4.76 0.84
CA GLU A 38 -16.13 -5.89 0.09
C GLU A 38 -14.85 -5.49 -0.67
N VAL A 39 -14.65 -4.20 -0.95
CA VAL A 39 -13.46 -3.69 -1.65
C VAL A 39 -12.54 -2.97 -0.66
N ARG A 40 -11.61 -3.75 -0.10
CA ARG A 40 -10.46 -3.23 0.65
C ARG A 40 -9.40 -2.83 -0.38
N PHE A 41 -8.92 -1.59 -0.38
CA PHE A 41 -7.84 -1.25 -1.30
C PHE A 41 -6.61 -2.08 -0.96
N TYR A 42 -5.95 -2.56 -2.00
CA TYR A 42 -4.79 -3.40 -1.85
C TYR A 42 -3.52 -2.57 -1.95
N ALA A 43 -3.47 -1.46 -1.25
CA ALA A 43 -2.30 -0.60 -1.24
C ALA A 43 -1.68 -0.57 0.15
N ILE A 44 -0.35 -0.59 0.19
CA ILE A 44 0.44 -0.56 1.41
C ILE A 44 1.62 0.37 1.24
N LYS A 45 1.96 1.08 2.31
CA LYS A 45 3.24 1.78 2.42
C LYS A 45 4.16 0.95 3.30
N ILE A 46 5.40 0.79 2.86
CA ILE A 46 6.43 0.02 3.58
C ILE A 46 7.67 0.87 3.78
N ALA A 47 8.11 1.09 5.03
CA ALA A 47 9.46 1.57 5.33
C ALA A 47 10.43 0.39 5.45
N THR A 48 11.62 0.54 4.87
CA THR A 48 12.75 -0.37 5.05
C THR A 48 13.96 0.42 5.53
N THR A 49 15.06 -0.27 5.84
CA THR A 49 16.34 0.39 6.17
C THR A 49 16.94 1.22 5.04
N THR A 50 16.41 1.14 3.82
CA THR A 50 16.93 1.81 2.63
C THR A 50 16.00 2.85 2.04
N GLY A 51 14.78 2.99 2.56
CA GLY A 51 13.77 3.88 2.01
C GLY A 51 12.36 3.40 2.26
N ALA A 52 11.40 4.24 1.91
CA ALA A 52 9.97 3.96 2.01
C ALA A 52 9.39 3.71 0.62
N HIS A 53 8.41 2.83 0.53
CA HIS A 53 7.88 2.33 -0.73
C HIS A 53 6.36 2.32 -0.70
N ALA A 54 5.72 2.74 -1.78
CA ALA A 54 4.30 2.55 -2.04
C ALA A 54 4.11 1.34 -2.96
N LEU A 55 3.26 0.40 -2.54
CA LEU A 55 2.86 -0.76 -3.32
C LEU A 55 1.34 -0.76 -3.45
N GLY A 56 0.84 -1.10 -4.62
CA GLY A 56 -0.58 -1.35 -4.89
C GLY A 56 -0.74 -2.71 -5.53
N TYR A 57 -1.81 -3.44 -5.22
CA TYR A 57 -2.11 -4.71 -5.87
C TYR A 57 -3.22 -4.52 -6.88
N ASP A 58 -2.87 -4.85 -8.11
CA ASP A 58 -3.74 -4.83 -9.27
C ASP A 58 -4.51 -6.15 -9.30
N ASP A 59 -5.83 -6.08 -9.09
CA ASP A 59 -6.70 -7.25 -9.11
C ASP A 59 -6.91 -7.80 -10.52
N ALA A 60 -6.80 -6.96 -11.56
CA ALA A 60 -6.88 -7.40 -12.94
C ALA A 60 -5.64 -8.21 -13.36
N GLU A 61 -4.46 -7.81 -12.89
CA GLU A 61 -3.19 -8.51 -13.17
C GLU A 61 -2.81 -9.55 -12.11
N GLY A 62 -3.52 -9.57 -10.98
CA GLY A 62 -3.34 -10.54 -9.90
C GLY A 62 -1.99 -10.44 -9.18
N HIS A 63 -1.40 -9.25 -9.11
CA HIS A 63 -0.09 -9.06 -8.50
C HIS A 63 0.15 -7.67 -7.87
N TRP A 64 1.15 -7.60 -6.99
CA TRP A 64 1.62 -6.35 -6.39
C TRP A 64 2.53 -5.60 -7.35
N GLN A 65 2.21 -4.33 -7.58
CA GLN A 65 2.98 -3.37 -8.33
C GLN A 65 3.70 -2.41 -7.39
N HIS A 66 4.96 -2.12 -7.71
CA HIS A 66 5.70 -1.03 -7.06
C HIS A 66 5.36 0.29 -7.75
N LEU A 67 4.88 1.26 -6.97
CA LEU A 67 4.34 2.51 -7.49
C LEU A 67 5.33 3.66 -7.31
N ALA A 68 5.92 3.77 -6.11
CA ALA A 68 6.93 4.79 -5.83
C ALA A 68 7.84 4.40 -4.67
N SER A 69 8.97 5.09 -4.56
CA SER A 69 9.84 5.01 -3.40
C SER A 69 10.43 6.37 -3.04
N THR A 70 10.81 6.53 -1.78
CA THR A 70 11.55 7.66 -1.25
C THR A 70 12.81 7.15 -0.54
N ASP A 71 13.82 8.03 -0.41
CA ASP A 71 15.04 7.71 0.34
C ASP A 71 14.83 7.81 1.86
N SER A 72 13.65 8.23 2.32
CA SER A 72 13.33 8.31 3.75
C SER A 72 13.08 6.92 4.30
N THR A 73 13.73 6.59 5.41
CA THR A 73 13.47 5.37 6.18
C THR A 73 12.35 5.54 7.21
N ASP A 74 11.90 6.78 7.41
CA ASP A 74 10.76 7.14 8.24
C ASP A 74 9.50 7.21 7.36
N LEU A 75 8.51 6.38 7.71
CA LEU A 75 7.23 6.32 7.00
C LEU A 75 6.43 7.60 7.15
N ASP A 76 6.44 8.23 8.33
CA ASP A 76 5.67 9.44 8.58
C ASP A 76 6.19 10.60 7.73
N ALA A 77 7.52 10.68 7.59
CA ALA A 77 8.16 11.67 6.72
C ALA A 77 7.92 11.40 5.22
N ALA A 78 7.80 10.12 4.83
CA ALA A 78 7.50 9.73 3.45
C ALA A 78 6.01 9.76 3.13
N ASP A 79 5.15 9.81 4.14
CA ASP A 79 3.73 9.49 4.06
C ASP A 79 3.02 10.35 3.03
N SER A 80 3.19 11.67 3.14
CA SER A 80 2.55 12.65 2.25
C SER A 80 2.96 12.46 0.78
N GLN A 81 4.21 12.06 0.51
CA GLN A 81 4.68 11.86 -0.86
C GLN A 81 4.17 10.53 -1.44
N LEU A 82 4.15 9.47 -0.61
CA LEU A 82 3.63 8.17 -1.02
C LEU A 82 2.11 8.19 -1.17
N ASP A 83 1.40 8.97 -0.36
CA ASP A 83 -0.04 9.23 -0.45
C ASP A 83 -0.45 9.68 -1.84
N VAL A 84 0.22 10.71 -2.36
CA VAL A 84 -0.12 11.30 -3.66
C VAL A 84 -0.06 10.27 -4.78
N VAL A 85 0.94 9.38 -4.73
CA VAL A 85 1.11 8.33 -5.74
C VAL A 85 0.06 7.23 -5.59
N LEU A 86 -0.26 6.84 -4.35
CA LEU A 86 -1.29 5.85 -4.08
C LEU A 86 -2.68 6.36 -4.48
N ASP A 87 -2.97 7.63 -4.18
CA ASP A 87 -4.21 8.29 -4.62
C ASP A 87 -4.33 8.32 -6.13
N ASP A 88 -3.30 8.77 -6.85
CA ASP A 88 -3.32 8.85 -8.31
C ASP A 88 -3.46 7.45 -8.95
N TRP A 89 -2.78 6.44 -8.40
CA TRP A 89 -2.92 5.07 -8.86
C TRP A 89 -4.33 4.53 -8.60
N VAL A 90 -4.86 4.69 -7.39
CA VAL A 90 -6.22 4.27 -7.05
C VAL A 90 -7.22 5.00 -7.93
N GLN A 91 -7.03 6.30 -8.15
CA GLN A 91 -7.89 7.08 -9.00
C GLN A 91 -7.82 6.55 -10.45
N SER A 92 -6.65 6.47 -11.08
CA SER A 92 -6.55 5.97 -12.45
C SER A 92 -7.11 4.55 -12.65
N THR A 93 -6.93 3.67 -11.64
CA THR A 93 -7.35 2.27 -11.70
C THR A 93 -8.84 2.09 -11.40
N TYR A 94 -9.38 2.82 -10.43
CA TYR A 94 -10.72 2.59 -9.86
C TYR A 94 -11.72 3.76 -10.08
N THR A 95 -11.37 4.87 -10.75
CA THR A 95 -12.25 6.07 -10.96
C THR A 95 -13.35 5.87 -12.01
N ARG A 96 -13.65 4.63 -12.41
CA ARG A 96 -15.00 4.35 -12.92
C ARG A 96 -15.99 3.93 -11.83
N GLN A 97 -15.55 3.75 -10.59
CA GLN A 97 -16.33 2.97 -9.65
C GLN A 97 -16.35 3.51 -8.20
N PHE A 98 -15.40 4.32 -7.71
CA PHE A 98 -15.36 4.65 -6.27
C PHE A 98 -14.76 6.02 -5.87
N ASP A 99 -15.35 6.65 -4.84
CA ASP A 99 -14.87 7.87 -4.17
C ASP A 99 -13.90 7.52 -3.03
N VAL A 100 -12.63 7.94 -3.16
CA VAL A 100 -11.59 7.76 -2.13
C VAL A 100 -11.82 8.79 -1.02
N VAL A 101 -12.16 8.35 0.20
CA VAL A 101 -12.24 9.22 1.37
C VAL A 101 -11.03 8.96 2.26
N LYS A 102 -10.18 9.97 2.42
CA LYS A 102 -9.09 9.96 3.40
C LYS A 102 -9.70 10.05 4.80
N ALA A 103 -9.43 9.06 5.65
CA ALA A 103 -9.70 9.21 7.07
C ALA A 103 -8.71 10.25 7.64
N LEU A 104 -9.26 11.34 8.16
CA LEU A 104 -8.53 12.40 8.88
C LEU A 104 -7.89 11.88 10.16
#